data_AF-A0A017T462-F1
#
_entry.id   AF-A0A017T462-F1
#
_cell.length_a   1.000
_cell.length_b   1.000
_cell.length_c   1.000
_cell.angle_alpha   90.00
_cell.angle_beta   90.00
_cell.angle_gamma   90.00
#
_symmetry.space_group_name_H-M   'P 1'
#
loop_
_entity.id
_entity.type
_entity.pdbx_description
1 polymer ?
#
loop_
_entity_poly.entity_id
_entity_poly.type
_entity_poly.pdbx_seq_one_letter_code
_entity_poly.pdbx_strand_id
1 'polypeptide(L)'
;MQDFFTPPPNGAEEDPSLPRGSLVVTIRDAQDRPIPGAPIRLDILHSSVARGDSRERKNAVGDDTGSARFDGLGAGSAITYRVSTTRGPATFSAPPFPLGDQAGKRAVVHAYDATENLDQVFVLSQGSVFLALRDDAIVVEQSVTLGNLDATAWMADFTIKLPEGFKALNREDPTTDVRLDEVHQVGVALRGTVAPGRHDLRFRYNVPLERSARQTIRIEPSPRLAQTQVIAEAAKNMGLEVIGFPDAQRTELRNGMKVLFSEQRAQRQSGGLKTLVITLSGLPTPPPGRWVAIGLAAIAVLGSLAFVVQKKEGSDTPDDNAQRDLLEAHDALLNEFVELERARKREDIGPRTYARVREALLDALARIVTRLEETAKIPESPEPQAALSPEPAPRARRPRRDDKGSTRPRSGRDPESSP
;
A
#
# COMPACT_ATOMS: atom_id res chain seq x y z
N MET A 1 -43.42 9.91 10.23
CA MET A 1 -42.19 9.10 10.41
C MET A 1 -42.33 7.96 9.43
N GLN A 2 -41.41 7.79 8.50
CA GLN A 2 -41.46 6.68 7.56
C GLN A 2 -40.81 5.48 8.27
N ASP A 3 -41.56 4.40 8.46
CA ASP A 3 -41.02 3.19 9.05
C ASP A 3 -40.10 2.52 8.02
N PHE A 4 -38.82 2.36 8.37
CA PHE A 4 -37.84 1.71 7.51
C PHE A 4 -38.07 0.19 7.49
N PHE A 5 -37.79 -0.44 6.35
CA PHE A 5 -37.89 -1.89 6.25
C PHE A 5 -36.88 -2.56 7.18
N THR A 6 -37.36 -3.49 8.00
CA THR A 6 -36.52 -4.33 8.85
C THR A 6 -36.45 -5.71 8.23
N PRO A 7 -35.30 -6.13 7.69
CA PRO A 7 -35.18 -7.43 7.05
C PRO A 7 -35.40 -8.55 8.07
N PRO A 8 -36.15 -9.60 7.72
CA PRO A 8 -36.15 -10.83 8.50
C PRO A 8 -34.73 -11.41 8.62
N PRO A 9 -34.36 -12.00 9.76
CA PRO A 9 -33.03 -12.53 9.94
C PRO A 9 -32.80 -13.77 9.06
N ASN A 10 -31.65 -13.81 8.39
CA ASN A 10 -31.11 -15.06 7.85
C ASN A 10 -30.41 -15.83 8.98
N GLY A 11 -30.43 -17.16 8.91
CA GLY A 11 -29.78 -17.95 9.94
C GLY A 11 -29.93 -19.44 9.75
N ALA A 12 -29.32 -20.19 10.65
CA ALA A 12 -29.44 -21.63 10.73
C ALA A 12 -29.63 -22.08 12.17
N GLU A 13 -30.72 -22.76 12.45
CA GLU A 13 -31.10 -23.24 13.78
C GLU A 13 -31.04 -24.76 13.82
N GLU A 14 -30.74 -25.31 15.00
CA GLU A 14 -30.79 -26.77 15.19
C GLU A 14 -32.24 -27.24 15.20
N ASP A 15 -32.48 -28.38 14.56
CA ASP A 15 -33.78 -29.04 14.56
C ASP A 15 -33.59 -30.51 14.98
N PRO A 16 -33.96 -30.87 16.22
CA PRO A 16 -33.84 -32.24 16.72
C PRO A 16 -34.63 -33.28 15.92
N SER A 17 -35.62 -32.87 15.13
CA SER A 17 -36.37 -33.78 14.25
C SER A 17 -35.58 -34.16 12.99
N LEU A 18 -34.50 -33.44 12.68
CA LEU A 18 -33.65 -33.70 11.54
C LEU A 18 -32.46 -34.61 11.93
N PRO A 19 -32.15 -35.65 11.14
CA PRO A 19 -31.00 -36.50 11.39
C PRO A 19 -29.68 -35.71 11.43
N ARG A 20 -28.72 -36.17 12.22
CA ARG A 20 -27.34 -35.65 12.19
C ARG A 20 -26.82 -35.61 10.74
N GLY A 21 -26.12 -34.53 10.41
CA GLY A 21 -25.53 -34.36 9.08
C GLY A 21 -26.57 -34.05 8.00
N SER A 22 -27.77 -33.61 8.38
CA SER A 22 -28.75 -33.08 7.45
C SER A 22 -28.94 -31.58 7.62
N LEU A 23 -29.22 -30.91 6.49
CA LEU A 23 -29.52 -29.49 6.42
C LEU A 23 -30.74 -29.31 5.53
N VAL A 24 -31.79 -28.70 6.06
CA VAL A 24 -32.94 -28.25 5.26
C VAL A 24 -32.81 -26.75 5.06
N VAL A 25 -32.72 -26.32 3.81
CA VAL A 25 -32.69 -24.92 3.43
C VAL A 25 -34.07 -24.49 2.98
N THR A 26 -34.52 -23.31 3.36
CA THR A 26 -35.74 -22.68 2.83
C THR A 26 -35.44 -21.28 2.32
N ILE A 27 -35.89 -20.97 1.10
CA ILE A 27 -35.75 -19.64 0.50
C ILE A 27 -37.06 -18.89 0.64
N ARG A 28 -36.99 -17.64 1.13
CA ARG A 28 -38.16 -16.80 1.40
C ARG A 28 -38.03 -15.41 0.80
N ASP A 29 -39.16 -14.74 0.57
CA ASP A 29 -39.21 -13.35 0.11
C ASP A 29 -39.18 -12.34 1.27
N ALA A 30 -39.30 -11.05 0.96
CA ALA A 30 -39.30 -9.97 1.95
C ALA A 30 -40.50 -10.01 2.92
N GLN A 31 -41.55 -10.77 2.60
CA GLN A 31 -42.76 -10.96 3.41
C GLN A 31 -42.77 -12.33 4.09
N ASP A 32 -41.61 -13.01 4.18
CA ASP A 32 -41.44 -14.33 4.77
C ASP A 32 -42.24 -15.44 4.05
N ARG A 33 -42.65 -15.21 2.80
CA ARG A 33 -43.32 -16.22 1.99
C ARG A 33 -42.29 -17.09 1.27
N PRO A 34 -42.52 -18.41 1.14
CA PRO A 34 -41.61 -19.28 0.42
C PRO A 34 -41.49 -18.88 -1.05
N ILE A 35 -40.30 -19.10 -1.64
CA ILE A 35 -40.06 -18.93 -3.08
C ILE A 35 -39.90 -20.32 -3.73
N PRO A 36 -40.96 -20.86 -4.36
CA PRO A 36 -40.91 -22.15 -5.02
C PRO A 36 -39.85 -22.19 -6.13
N GLY A 37 -39.20 -23.33 -6.32
CA GLY A 37 -38.23 -23.51 -7.41
C GLY A 37 -36.95 -22.67 -7.28
N ALA A 38 -36.70 -22.05 -6.14
CA ALA A 38 -35.52 -21.21 -5.95
C ALA A 38 -34.22 -22.03 -6.08
N PRO A 39 -33.21 -21.56 -6.83
CA PRO A 39 -31.92 -22.23 -6.89
C PRO A 39 -31.22 -22.10 -5.54
N ILE A 40 -30.71 -23.21 -5.02
CA ILE A 40 -30.02 -23.26 -3.73
C ILE A 40 -28.61 -23.77 -3.95
N ARG A 41 -27.62 -22.99 -3.51
CA ARG A 41 -26.21 -23.37 -3.51
C ARG A 41 -25.71 -23.49 -2.07
N LEU A 42 -25.09 -24.62 -1.77
CA LEU A 42 -24.40 -24.91 -0.52
C LEU A 42 -22.90 -24.94 -0.79
N ASP A 43 -22.18 -23.91 -0.33
CA ASP A 43 -20.73 -23.90 -0.33
C ASP A 43 -20.23 -24.49 1.01
N ILE A 44 -19.29 -25.43 0.93
CA ILE A 44 -18.74 -26.18 2.06
C ILE A 44 -17.24 -25.89 2.14
N LEU A 45 -16.81 -25.31 3.26
CA LEU A 45 -15.40 -25.05 3.55
C LEU A 45 -14.90 -26.05 4.59
N HIS A 46 -13.88 -26.82 4.22
CA HIS A 46 -13.16 -27.69 5.14
C HIS A 46 -11.83 -27.03 5.50
N SER A 47 -11.62 -26.73 6.77
CA SER A 47 -10.39 -26.11 7.27
C SER A 47 -9.55 -27.11 8.06
N SER A 48 -8.28 -27.25 7.69
CA SER A 48 -7.33 -28.16 8.33
C SER A 48 -5.96 -27.50 8.49
N VAL A 49 -5.38 -27.59 9.70
CA VAL A 49 -4.00 -27.11 9.95
C VAL A 49 -2.98 -27.86 9.09
N ALA A 50 -3.19 -29.17 8.89
CA ALA A 50 -2.22 -30.01 8.19
C ALA A 50 -2.35 -29.97 6.66
N ARG A 51 -3.56 -29.72 6.14
CA ARG A 51 -3.86 -29.80 4.69
C ARG A 51 -4.25 -28.47 4.06
N GLY A 52 -4.41 -27.41 4.86
CA GLY A 52 -4.98 -26.15 4.44
C GLY A 52 -6.49 -26.23 4.24
N ASP A 53 -7.05 -25.21 3.58
CA ASP A 53 -8.47 -25.12 3.29
C ASP A 53 -8.82 -25.82 1.97
N SER A 54 -9.94 -26.55 1.96
CA SER A 54 -10.54 -27.10 0.73
C SER A 54 -12.01 -26.74 0.64
N ARG A 55 -12.53 -26.63 -0.58
CA ARG A 55 -13.89 -26.15 -0.85
C ARG A 55 -14.65 -27.17 -1.69
N GLU A 56 -15.85 -27.51 -1.26
CA GLU A 56 -16.83 -28.30 -1.99
C GLU A 56 -18.08 -27.45 -2.24
N ARG A 57 -18.83 -27.77 -3.29
CA ARG A 57 -20.12 -27.15 -3.59
C ARG A 57 -21.17 -28.19 -3.91
N LYS A 58 -22.36 -28.00 -3.34
CA LYS A 58 -23.57 -28.74 -3.69
C LYS A 58 -24.65 -27.77 -4.18
N ASN A 59 -25.47 -28.20 -5.12
CA ASN A 59 -26.57 -27.42 -5.66
C ASN A 59 -27.88 -28.20 -5.50
N ALA A 60 -28.97 -27.50 -5.29
CA ALA A 60 -30.33 -28.03 -5.27
C ALA A 60 -31.30 -27.00 -5.85
N VAL A 61 -32.54 -27.42 -6.07
CA VAL A 61 -33.66 -26.55 -6.43
C VAL A 61 -34.73 -26.73 -5.36
N GLY A 62 -35.27 -25.63 -4.85
CA GLY A 62 -36.34 -25.65 -3.86
C GLY A 62 -37.61 -26.27 -4.42
N ASP A 63 -38.33 -27.02 -3.59
CA ASP A 63 -39.65 -27.58 -3.89
C ASP A 63 -40.75 -26.50 -3.91
N ASP A 64 -42.01 -26.90 -3.91
CA ASP A 64 -43.18 -26.00 -3.89
C ASP A 64 -43.25 -25.14 -2.61
N THR A 65 -42.51 -25.52 -1.57
CA THR A 65 -42.35 -24.75 -0.33
C THR A 65 -41.06 -23.92 -0.31
N GLY A 66 -40.33 -23.88 -1.43
CA GLY A 66 -39.04 -23.20 -1.54
C GLY A 66 -37.94 -23.88 -0.72
N SER A 67 -38.10 -25.16 -0.38
CA SER A 67 -37.18 -25.89 0.49
C SER A 67 -36.40 -26.96 -0.26
N ALA A 68 -35.17 -27.23 0.18
CA ALA A 68 -34.38 -28.37 -0.27
C ALA A 68 -33.60 -28.99 0.91
N ARG A 69 -33.40 -30.30 0.85
CA ARG A 69 -32.66 -31.06 1.88
C ARG A 69 -31.33 -31.54 1.33
N PHE A 70 -30.28 -31.35 2.12
CA PHE A 70 -28.96 -31.91 1.92
C PHE A 70 -28.68 -32.92 3.03
N ASP A 71 -28.24 -34.12 2.65
CA ASP A 71 -27.91 -35.21 3.57
C ASP A 71 -26.43 -35.60 3.48
N GLY A 72 -25.98 -36.36 4.47
CA GLY A 72 -24.60 -36.88 4.53
C GLY A 72 -23.55 -35.77 4.67
N LEU A 73 -23.92 -34.65 5.29
CA LEU A 73 -23.02 -33.54 5.54
C LEU A 73 -22.13 -33.82 6.76
N GLY A 74 -20.86 -33.40 6.67
CA GLY A 74 -19.92 -33.51 7.77
C GLY A 74 -20.29 -32.58 8.93
N ALA A 75 -20.00 -33.00 10.15
CA ALA A 75 -20.23 -32.21 11.36
C ALA A 75 -18.91 -31.81 12.02
N GLY A 76 -18.95 -30.74 12.84
CA GLY A 76 -17.82 -30.27 13.64
C GLY A 76 -17.27 -28.91 13.20
N SER A 77 -16.43 -28.33 14.05
CA SER A 77 -15.90 -26.96 13.89
C SER A 77 -14.92 -26.78 12.71
N ALA A 78 -14.39 -27.88 12.17
CA ALA A 78 -13.51 -27.86 11.00
C ALA A 78 -14.26 -27.71 9.66
N ILE A 79 -15.60 -27.74 9.68
CA ILE A 79 -16.43 -27.65 8.48
C ILE A 79 -17.43 -26.51 8.64
N THR A 80 -17.39 -25.57 7.71
CA THR A 80 -18.29 -24.42 7.68
C THR A 80 -19.14 -24.46 6.43
N TYR A 81 -20.45 -24.23 6.59
CA TYR A 81 -21.42 -24.19 5.52
C TYR A 81 -21.85 -22.75 5.25
N ARG A 82 -22.04 -22.41 3.98
CA ARG A 82 -22.68 -21.17 3.56
C ARG A 82 -23.74 -21.48 2.53
N VAL A 83 -24.98 -21.10 2.84
CA VAL A 83 -26.12 -21.25 1.95
C VAL A 83 -26.31 -19.97 1.18
N SER A 84 -26.52 -20.07 -0.13
CA SER A 84 -26.85 -18.94 -0.98
C SER A 84 -27.90 -19.31 -2.03
N THR A 85 -28.59 -18.29 -2.51
CA THR A 85 -29.58 -18.37 -3.60
C THR A 85 -29.41 -17.15 -4.51
N THR A 86 -30.04 -17.19 -5.68
CA THR A 86 -30.09 -16.08 -6.62
C THR A 86 -31.53 -15.72 -6.96
N ARG A 87 -31.82 -14.42 -7.03
CA ARG A 87 -33.11 -13.90 -7.52
C ARG A 87 -32.82 -12.74 -8.47
N GLY A 88 -33.15 -12.93 -9.74
CA GLY A 88 -32.66 -12.07 -10.82
C GLY A 88 -31.13 -12.05 -10.86
N PRO A 89 -30.48 -10.87 -10.98
CA PRO A 89 -29.02 -10.77 -10.98
C PRO A 89 -28.40 -10.80 -9.58
N ALA A 90 -29.21 -10.76 -8.52
CA ALA A 90 -28.73 -10.65 -7.14
C ALA A 90 -28.44 -12.01 -6.49
N THR A 91 -27.43 -12.04 -5.62
CA THR A 91 -27.10 -13.18 -4.77
C THR A 91 -27.40 -12.86 -3.32
N PHE A 92 -28.00 -13.81 -2.62
CA PHE A 92 -28.35 -13.68 -1.21
C PHE A 92 -27.83 -14.89 -0.44
N SER A 93 -27.33 -14.66 0.77
CA SER A 93 -26.75 -15.71 1.59
C SER A 93 -27.10 -15.57 3.07
N ALA A 94 -27.05 -16.70 3.76
CA ALA A 94 -26.97 -16.71 5.21
C ALA A 94 -25.50 -16.55 5.66
N PRO A 95 -25.26 -15.99 6.86
CA PRO A 95 -23.94 -16.04 7.49
C PRO A 95 -23.41 -17.48 7.56
N PRO A 96 -22.09 -17.72 7.45
CA PRO A 96 -21.53 -19.06 7.55
C PRO A 96 -21.83 -19.70 8.91
N PHE A 97 -22.13 -21.00 8.94
CA PHE A 97 -22.43 -21.75 10.16
C PHE A 97 -21.87 -23.18 10.11
N PRO A 98 -21.47 -23.75 11.26
CA PRO A 98 -21.11 -25.18 11.33
C PRO A 98 -22.37 -26.05 11.51
N LEU A 99 -22.24 -27.35 11.24
CA LEU A 99 -23.22 -28.36 11.69
C LEU A 99 -22.76 -29.00 12.99
N GLY A 100 -23.70 -29.15 13.93
CA GLY A 100 -23.49 -29.88 15.18
C GLY A 100 -23.46 -31.39 14.96
N ASP A 101 -23.05 -32.13 15.99
CA ASP A 101 -22.98 -33.59 15.96
C ASP A 101 -24.24 -34.29 16.51
N GLN A 102 -25.16 -33.53 17.12
CA GLN A 102 -26.38 -34.07 17.73
C GLN A 102 -27.58 -34.13 16.77
N ALA A 103 -27.80 -33.07 16.00
CA ALA A 103 -28.99 -32.89 15.17
C ALA A 103 -28.67 -32.21 13.84
N GLY A 104 -29.61 -32.27 12.90
CA GLY A 104 -29.57 -31.46 11.68
C GLY A 104 -29.88 -29.99 11.95
N LYS A 105 -29.77 -29.16 10.91
CA LYS A 105 -30.15 -27.74 10.96
C LYS A 105 -31.22 -27.38 9.92
N ARG A 106 -32.00 -26.36 10.23
CA ARG A 106 -32.81 -25.62 9.26
C ARG A 106 -32.19 -24.27 9.01
N ALA A 107 -31.91 -23.96 7.76
CA ALA A 107 -31.41 -22.65 7.35
C ALA A 107 -32.47 -21.89 6.54
N VAL A 108 -32.58 -20.59 6.80
CA VAL A 108 -33.44 -19.68 6.05
C VAL A 108 -32.59 -18.62 5.38
N VAL A 109 -32.83 -18.40 4.09
CA VAL A 109 -32.23 -17.31 3.31
C VAL A 109 -33.35 -16.51 2.66
N HIS A 110 -33.38 -15.22 2.94
CA HIS A 110 -34.30 -14.28 2.30
C HIS A 110 -33.70 -13.73 1.00
N ALA A 111 -34.47 -13.80 -0.08
CA ALA A 111 -34.11 -13.30 -1.39
C ALA A 111 -35.08 -12.21 -1.84
N TYR A 112 -34.52 -11.07 -2.22
CA TYR A 112 -35.24 -9.83 -2.48
C TYR A 112 -35.25 -9.51 -3.98
N ASP A 113 -36.22 -8.74 -4.45
CA ASP A 113 -36.08 -8.10 -5.76
C ASP A 113 -34.89 -7.14 -5.73
N ALA A 114 -34.28 -6.90 -6.89
CA ALA A 114 -33.05 -6.12 -6.98
C ALA A 114 -33.10 -5.09 -8.10
N THR A 115 -32.46 -3.95 -7.89
CA THR A 115 -32.27 -2.90 -8.89
C THR A 115 -30.81 -2.47 -8.97
N GLU A 116 -30.36 -2.12 -10.17
CA GLU A 116 -29.06 -1.49 -10.40
C GLU A 116 -29.14 0.04 -10.18
N ASN A 117 -30.35 0.61 -10.21
CA ASN A 117 -30.56 2.04 -10.07
C ASN A 117 -30.64 2.45 -8.59
N LEU A 118 -29.58 3.11 -8.11
CA LEU A 118 -29.50 3.62 -6.75
C LEU A 118 -30.63 4.60 -6.41
N ASP A 119 -31.21 5.30 -7.40
CA ASP A 119 -32.32 6.25 -7.20
C ASP A 119 -33.68 5.59 -6.93
N GLN A 120 -33.77 4.27 -7.09
CA GLN A 120 -34.98 3.49 -6.80
C GLN A 120 -34.95 2.81 -5.42
N VAL A 121 -33.87 2.99 -4.66
CA VAL A 121 -33.66 2.35 -3.35
C VAL A 121 -33.06 3.35 -2.36
N PHE A 122 -33.45 3.26 -1.10
CA PHE A 122 -32.98 4.09 -0.02
C PHE A 122 -31.78 3.45 0.65
N VAL A 123 -30.63 3.57 -0.03
CA VAL A 123 -29.32 3.22 0.53
C VAL A 123 -28.63 4.48 1.04
N LEU A 124 -28.17 4.43 2.29
CA LEU A 124 -27.32 5.46 2.91
C LEU A 124 -25.96 4.86 3.25
N SER A 125 -24.92 5.67 3.21
CA SER A 125 -23.62 5.28 3.75
C SER A 125 -23.18 6.14 4.93
N GLN A 126 -22.46 5.52 5.85
CA GLN A 126 -21.74 6.17 6.94
C GLN A 126 -20.27 5.76 6.84
N GLY A 127 -19.36 6.68 7.10
CA GLY A 127 -17.93 6.45 6.90
C GLY A 127 -17.08 6.84 8.09
N SER A 128 -15.92 6.21 8.21
CA SER A 128 -14.83 6.71 9.03
C SER A 128 -13.51 6.61 8.28
N VAL A 129 -12.72 7.67 8.29
CA VAL A 129 -11.36 7.70 7.74
C VAL A 129 -10.39 7.84 8.91
N PHE A 130 -9.51 6.85 9.10
CA PHE A 130 -8.45 6.88 10.09
C PHE A 130 -7.09 7.07 9.40
N LEU A 131 -6.30 8.02 9.88
CA LEU A 131 -5.01 8.42 9.33
C LEU A 131 -3.92 8.18 10.37
N ALA A 132 -2.96 7.33 10.04
CA ALA A 132 -1.81 7.03 10.88
C ALA A 132 -0.53 7.43 10.16
N LEU A 133 0.30 8.24 10.80
CA LEU A 133 1.58 8.64 10.24
C LEU A 133 2.62 7.54 10.46
N ARG A 134 3.34 7.15 9.41
CA ARG A 134 4.50 6.26 9.45
C ARG A 134 5.70 6.97 8.81
N ASP A 135 6.87 6.33 8.83
CA ASP A 135 8.13 6.97 8.43
C ASP A 135 8.13 7.53 7.00
N ASP A 136 7.46 6.86 6.06
CA ASP A 136 7.45 7.20 4.63
C ASP A 136 6.04 7.32 4.00
N ALA A 137 4.99 7.07 4.77
CA ALA A 137 3.62 7.07 4.28
C ALA A 137 2.60 7.45 5.36
N ILE A 138 1.45 7.93 4.90
CA ILE A 138 0.23 8.03 5.69
C ILE A 138 -0.57 6.75 5.43
N VAL A 139 -0.75 5.94 6.47
CA VAL A 139 -1.62 4.77 6.42
C VAL A 139 -3.05 5.26 6.58
N VAL A 140 -3.88 5.00 5.57
CA VAL A 140 -5.29 5.37 5.55
C VAL A 140 -6.12 4.10 5.70
N GLU A 141 -6.95 4.04 6.73
CA GLU A 141 -7.97 3.01 6.90
C GLU A 141 -9.34 3.64 6.73
N GLN A 142 -10.16 3.06 5.87
CA GLN A 142 -11.54 3.48 5.65
C GLN A 142 -12.48 2.36 6.05
N SER A 143 -13.46 2.69 6.91
CA SER A 143 -14.60 1.82 7.18
C SER A 143 -15.85 2.50 6.64
N VAL A 144 -16.67 1.75 5.89
CA VAL A 144 -17.92 2.21 5.30
C VAL A 144 -19.03 1.26 5.74
N THR A 145 -20.09 1.81 6.31
CA THR A 145 -21.31 1.09 6.60
C THR A 145 -22.36 1.50 5.59
N LEU A 146 -22.86 0.56 4.80
CA LEU A 146 -24.01 0.74 3.93
C LEU A 146 -25.26 0.27 4.66
N GLY A 147 -26.27 1.13 4.74
CA GLY A 147 -27.61 0.78 5.22
C GLY A 147 -28.59 0.83 4.07
N ASN A 148 -29.10 -0.32 3.64
CA ASN A 148 -30.24 -0.40 2.74
C ASN A 148 -31.52 -0.50 3.59
N LEU A 149 -32.35 0.53 3.52
CA LEU A 149 -33.56 0.67 4.36
C LEU A 149 -34.85 0.32 3.62
N ASP A 150 -34.74 -0.19 2.39
CA ASP A 150 -35.85 -0.70 1.58
C ASP A 150 -35.88 -2.24 1.55
N ALA A 151 -37.00 -2.80 1.09
CA ALA A 151 -37.15 -4.23 0.83
C ALA A 151 -36.53 -4.69 -0.50
N THR A 152 -36.01 -3.77 -1.31
CA THR A 152 -35.37 -4.03 -2.60
C THR A 152 -33.85 -3.96 -2.44
N ALA A 153 -33.15 -4.99 -2.90
CA ALA A 153 -31.69 -5.02 -2.88
C ALA A 153 -31.10 -4.08 -3.94
N TRP A 154 -29.92 -3.53 -3.65
CA TRP A 154 -29.16 -2.76 -4.63
C TRP A 154 -28.03 -3.62 -5.21
N MET A 155 -27.95 -3.67 -6.55
CA MET A 155 -26.82 -4.25 -7.26
C MET A 155 -25.74 -3.19 -7.39
N ALA A 156 -24.75 -3.25 -6.50
CA ALA A 156 -23.69 -2.27 -6.45
C ALA A 156 -22.70 -2.46 -7.60
N ASP A 157 -22.47 -1.36 -8.31
CA ASP A 157 -21.35 -1.14 -9.21
C ASP A 157 -20.88 0.30 -9.02
N PHE A 158 -20.00 0.52 -8.04
CA PHE A 158 -19.50 1.86 -7.72
C PHE A 158 -18.02 1.83 -7.42
N THR A 159 -17.23 2.74 -8.01
CA THR A 159 -15.79 2.83 -7.75
C THR A 159 -15.48 4.02 -6.85
N ILE A 160 -14.95 3.73 -5.66
CA ILE A 160 -14.36 4.70 -4.74
C ILE A 160 -12.95 4.99 -5.23
N LYS A 161 -12.73 6.18 -5.80
CA LYS A 161 -11.39 6.59 -6.22
C LYS A 161 -10.51 6.91 -5.03
N LEU A 162 -9.30 6.36 -5.06
CA LEU A 162 -8.28 6.59 -4.05
C LEU A 162 -7.32 7.70 -4.51
N PRO A 163 -6.57 8.30 -3.57
CA PRO A 163 -5.56 9.30 -3.89
C PRO A 163 -4.51 8.76 -4.86
N GLU A 164 -4.00 9.62 -5.73
CA GLU A 164 -2.94 9.26 -6.69
C GLU A 164 -1.71 8.67 -5.98
N GLY A 165 -1.13 7.63 -6.56
CA GLY A 165 0.09 7.00 -6.04
C GLY A 165 -0.12 6.15 -4.78
N PHE A 166 -1.37 5.80 -4.43
CA PHE A 166 -1.63 4.89 -3.32
C PHE A 166 -0.92 3.53 -3.52
N LYS A 167 -0.54 2.91 -2.40
CA LYS A 167 0.16 1.62 -2.38
C LYS A 167 -0.43 0.70 -1.32
N ALA A 168 -0.09 -0.58 -1.42
CA ALA A 168 -0.38 -1.58 -0.40
C ALA A 168 -1.87 -1.62 -0.01
N LEU A 169 -2.75 -1.56 -1.00
CA LEU A 169 -4.19 -1.72 -0.79
C LEU A 169 -4.47 -3.11 -0.20
N ASN A 170 -5.16 -3.12 0.93
CA ASN A 170 -5.65 -4.30 1.59
C ASN A 170 -7.15 -4.11 1.86
N ARG A 171 -7.94 -5.14 1.63
CA ARG A 171 -9.40 -5.15 1.74
C ARG A 171 -9.80 -6.31 2.63
N GLU A 172 -10.77 -6.09 3.50
CA GLU A 172 -11.34 -7.19 4.28
C GLU A 172 -12.37 -7.95 3.43
N ASP A 173 -12.26 -9.28 3.44
CA ASP A 173 -13.29 -10.29 3.14
C ASP A 173 -14.67 -10.00 3.78
N PRO A 174 -15.68 -9.37 3.14
CA PRO A 174 -16.96 -9.20 3.81
C PRO A 174 -17.64 -10.56 3.97
N THR A 175 -18.37 -10.74 5.07
CA THR A 175 -19.21 -11.93 5.27
C THR A 175 -20.54 -11.85 4.51
N THR A 176 -20.79 -10.72 3.84
CA THR A 176 -22.00 -10.40 3.08
C THR A 176 -21.80 -10.66 1.58
N ASP A 177 -22.85 -10.43 0.77
CA ASP A 177 -22.82 -10.63 -0.68
C ASP A 177 -22.34 -9.40 -1.48
N VAL A 178 -21.92 -8.36 -0.76
CA VAL A 178 -21.22 -7.20 -1.32
C VAL A 178 -19.72 -7.36 -1.07
N ARG A 179 -18.89 -7.01 -2.06
CA ARG A 179 -17.43 -7.15 -2.03
C ARG A 179 -16.72 -5.90 -2.53
N LEU A 180 -15.42 -5.84 -2.25
CA LEU A 180 -14.56 -4.70 -2.59
C LEU A 180 -13.52 -5.07 -3.65
N ASP A 181 -13.85 -4.99 -4.93
CA ASP A 181 -12.97 -4.96 -6.12
C ASP A 181 -11.68 -4.09 -5.99
N GLU A 182 -10.44 -4.58 -6.12
CA GLU A 182 -9.34 -3.65 -6.46
C GLU A 182 -9.47 -3.21 -7.92
N VAL A 183 -9.42 -1.89 -8.16
CA VAL A 183 -9.27 -1.31 -9.50
C VAL A 183 -7.88 -0.71 -9.58
N HIS A 184 -6.99 -1.38 -10.31
CA HIS A 184 -5.56 -1.08 -10.35
C HIS A 184 -5.27 0.40 -10.56
N GLN A 185 -4.53 1.01 -9.63
CA GLN A 185 -4.15 2.45 -9.62
C GLN A 185 -5.32 3.45 -9.66
N VAL A 186 -6.57 3.01 -9.52
CA VAL A 186 -7.76 3.88 -9.49
C VAL A 186 -8.39 3.90 -8.10
N GLY A 187 -8.60 2.72 -7.51
CA GLY A 187 -9.16 2.62 -6.16
C GLY A 187 -9.85 1.30 -5.89
N VAL A 188 -11.01 1.36 -5.23
CA VAL A 188 -11.78 0.19 -4.79
C VAL A 188 -13.18 0.23 -5.39
N ALA A 189 -13.60 -0.83 -6.07
CA ALA A 189 -14.94 -0.99 -6.58
C ALA A 189 -15.83 -1.79 -5.61
N LEU A 190 -16.90 -1.16 -5.14
CA LEU A 190 -18.02 -1.84 -4.49
C LEU A 190 -18.80 -2.64 -5.52
N ARG A 191 -18.88 -3.96 -5.35
CA ARG A 191 -19.52 -4.90 -6.28
C ARG A 191 -20.45 -5.86 -5.53
N GLY A 192 -21.51 -6.31 -6.19
CA GLY A 192 -22.38 -7.37 -5.68
C GLY A 192 -23.67 -6.84 -5.06
N THR A 193 -24.26 -7.62 -4.15
CA THR A 193 -25.63 -7.37 -3.69
C THR A 193 -25.62 -6.70 -2.31
N VAL A 194 -26.09 -5.46 -2.24
CA VAL A 194 -26.42 -4.76 -0.99
C VAL A 194 -27.87 -5.08 -0.65
N ALA A 195 -28.06 -6.23 -0.01
CA ALA A 195 -29.37 -6.66 0.46
C ALA A 195 -29.95 -5.68 1.51
N PRO A 196 -31.25 -5.72 1.78
CA PRO A 196 -31.82 -4.96 2.89
C PRO A 196 -31.08 -5.17 4.21
N GLY A 197 -30.88 -4.11 4.99
CA GLY A 197 -30.12 -4.12 6.23
C GLY A 197 -28.74 -3.45 6.14
N ARG A 198 -27.85 -3.82 7.08
CA ARG A 198 -26.55 -3.20 7.29
C ARG A 198 -25.43 -4.06 6.70
N HIS A 199 -24.48 -3.41 6.00
CA HIS A 199 -23.28 -4.03 5.45
C HIS A 199 -22.06 -3.21 5.82
N ASP A 200 -21.11 -3.83 6.52
CA ASP A 200 -19.87 -3.18 6.94
C ASP A 200 -18.73 -3.59 5.99
N LEU A 201 -17.96 -2.59 5.56
CA LEU A 201 -16.88 -2.73 4.60
C LEU A 201 -15.64 -2.01 5.14
N ARG A 202 -14.46 -2.63 5.00
CA ARG A 202 -13.21 -2.00 5.41
C ARG A 202 -12.10 -2.27 4.42
N PHE A 203 -11.29 -1.24 4.18
CA PHE A 203 -10.06 -1.35 3.42
C PHE A 203 -9.02 -0.35 3.92
N ARG A 204 -7.76 -0.62 3.61
CA ARG A 204 -6.60 0.15 4.06
C ARG A 204 -5.61 0.29 2.91
N TYR A 205 -4.96 1.44 2.81
CA TYR A 205 -3.92 1.72 1.82
C TYR A 205 -2.93 2.75 2.36
N ASN A 206 -1.81 2.91 1.67
CA ASN A 206 -0.76 3.86 2.01
C ASN A 206 -0.74 5.01 1.01
N VAL A 207 -0.73 6.24 1.49
CA VAL A 207 -0.45 7.43 0.69
C VAL A 207 1.00 7.86 0.96
N PRO A 208 1.88 7.91 -0.07
CA PRO A 208 3.26 8.36 0.12
C PRO A 208 3.34 9.75 0.75
N LEU A 209 4.26 9.94 1.69
CA LEU A 209 4.48 11.26 2.28
C LEU A 209 5.09 12.20 1.24
N GLU A 210 4.49 13.36 1.11
CA GLU A 210 5.12 14.50 0.46
C GLU A 210 6.24 15.02 1.37
N ARG A 211 7.33 15.53 0.78
CA ARG A 211 8.44 16.15 1.54
C ARG A 211 8.07 17.55 2.02
N SER A 212 6.89 17.68 2.60
CA SER A 212 6.24 18.92 3.00
C SER A 212 5.68 18.77 4.40
N ALA A 213 5.74 19.85 5.19
CA ALA A 213 5.10 19.89 6.50
C ALA A 213 3.57 19.90 6.40
N ARG A 214 3.02 20.10 5.20
CA ARG A 214 1.58 20.12 4.91
C ARG A 214 1.30 19.27 3.67
N GLN A 215 0.38 18.30 3.79
CA GLN A 215 -0.03 17.42 2.69
C GLN A 215 -1.55 17.33 2.64
N THR A 216 -2.12 17.31 1.44
CA THR A 216 -3.57 17.22 1.22
C THR A 216 -3.93 15.95 0.47
N ILE A 217 -4.87 15.20 1.03
CA ILE A 217 -5.41 13.96 0.48
C ILE A 217 -6.83 14.23 0.00
N ARG A 218 -7.13 13.84 -1.25
CA ARG A 218 -8.48 13.89 -1.80
C ARG A 218 -9.03 12.48 -1.93
N ILE A 219 -10.20 12.25 -1.37
CA ILE A 219 -10.89 10.95 -1.38
C ILE A 219 -12.29 11.17 -1.96
N GLU A 220 -12.65 10.32 -2.91
CA GLU A 220 -14.03 10.26 -3.38
C GLU A 220 -14.88 9.49 -2.35
N PRO A 221 -15.98 10.05 -1.84
CA PRO A 221 -16.79 9.39 -0.82
C PRO A 221 -17.57 8.19 -1.37
N SER A 222 -18.04 7.33 -0.49
CA SER A 222 -19.03 6.32 -0.84
C SER A 222 -20.37 6.95 -1.26
N PRO A 223 -21.22 6.24 -2.02
CA PRO A 223 -22.51 6.77 -2.46
C PRO A 223 -23.38 7.20 -1.29
N ARG A 224 -24.00 8.38 -1.39
CA ARG A 224 -24.95 8.92 -0.40
C ARG A 224 -24.41 8.91 1.02
N LEU A 225 -23.17 9.39 1.18
CA LEU A 225 -22.49 9.51 2.47
C LEU A 225 -23.20 10.51 3.37
N ALA A 226 -23.96 9.98 4.33
CA ALA A 226 -24.81 10.76 5.23
C ALA A 226 -24.03 11.29 6.45
N GLN A 227 -23.00 10.59 6.88
CA GLN A 227 -22.17 10.96 8.01
C GLN A 227 -20.75 10.45 7.82
N THR A 228 -19.76 11.23 8.23
CA THR A 228 -18.36 10.81 8.22
C THR A 228 -17.59 11.40 9.36
N GLN A 229 -16.71 10.60 9.95
CA GLN A 229 -15.69 11.05 10.87
C GLN A 229 -14.30 10.88 10.26
N VAL A 230 -13.43 11.86 10.47
CA VAL A 230 -12.02 11.82 10.10
C VAL A 230 -11.19 11.89 11.36
N ILE A 231 -10.32 10.91 11.53
CA ILE A 231 -9.51 10.71 12.72
C ILE A 231 -8.06 10.63 12.29
N ALA A 232 -7.17 11.40 12.91
CA ALA A 232 -5.74 11.33 12.65
C ALA A 232 -4.96 11.11 13.96
N GLU A 233 -3.97 10.22 13.94
CA GLU A 233 -3.07 9.97 15.08
C GLU A 233 -2.30 11.25 15.45
N ALA A 234 -2.50 11.79 16.66
CA ALA A 234 -2.01 13.14 16.97
C ALA A 234 -0.54 13.17 17.38
N ALA A 235 0.32 13.75 16.56
CA ALA A 235 1.67 14.17 16.97
C ALA A 235 1.67 15.56 17.64
N LYS A 236 2.79 15.95 18.27
CA LYS A 236 2.90 17.17 19.11
C LYS A 236 2.49 18.46 18.39
N ASN A 237 2.84 18.59 17.11
CA ASN A 237 2.61 19.78 16.29
C ASN A 237 1.66 19.51 15.11
N MET A 238 0.97 18.37 15.11
CA MET A 238 0.14 17.99 13.97
C MET A 238 -1.20 18.71 14.00
N GLY A 239 -1.68 19.10 12.82
CA GLY A 239 -3.03 19.63 12.61
C GLY A 239 -3.80 18.79 11.60
N LEU A 240 -5.13 18.84 11.71
CA LEU A 240 -6.07 18.17 10.82
C LEU A 240 -7.13 19.20 10.40
N GLU A 241 -7.28 19.38 9.10
CA GLU A 241 -8.30 20.22 8.48
C GLU A 241 -9.07 19.40 7.46
N VAL A 242 -10.39 19.47 7.47
CA VAL A 242 -11.23 18.78 6.47
C VAL A 242 -12.22 19.78 5.90
N ILE A 243 -12.20 19.97 4.58
CA ILE A 243 -13.05 20.98 3.94
C ILE A 243 -14.53 20.67 4.22
N GLY A 244 -15.23 21.67 4.75
CA GLY A 244 -16.66 21.58 5.06
C GLY A 244 -16.99 20.87 6.38
N PHE A 245 -15.98 20.56 7.20
CA PHE A 245 -16.14 20.01 8.54
C PHE A 245 -15.83 21.08 9.60
N PRO A 246 -16.29 20.91 10.85
CA PRO A 246 -15.81 21.70 11.98
C PRO A 246 -14.30 21.52 12.22
N ASP A 247 -13.69 22.49 12.91
CA ASP A 247 -12.29 22.41 13.32
C ASP A 247 -12.00 21.12 14.10
N ALA A 248 -10.88 20.47 13.76
CA ALA A 248 -10.52 19.22 14.41
C ALA A 248 -10.18 19.44 15.88
N GLN A 249 -10.73 18.59 16.74
CA GLN A 249 -10.50 18.61 18.17
C GLN A 249 -9.47 17.57 18.55
N ARG A 250 -8.57 17.91 19.46
CA ARG A 250 -7.65 16.94 20.04
C ARG A 250 -8.35 16.19 21.17
N THR A 251 -8.43 14.88 21.05
CA THR A 251 -9.09 14.00 22.02
C THR A 251 -8.28 12.73 22.23
N GLU A 252 -8.74 11.87 23.14
CA GLU A 252 -8.14 10.58 23.45
C GLU A 252 -9.17 9.49 23.18
N LEU A 253 -8.80 8.50 22.37
CA LEU A 253 -9.65 7.33 22.14
C LEU A 253 -9.67 6.45 23.40
N ARG A 254 -10.64 5.53 23.48
CA ARG A 254 -10.81 4.62 24.63
C ARG A 254 -9.57 3.77 24.95
N ASN A 255 -8.69 3.58 23.97
CA ASN A 255 -7.43 2.83 24.11
C ASN A 255 -6.24 3.70 24.55
N GLY A 256 -6.46 4.97 24.91
CA GLY A 256 -5.42 5.92 25.33
C GLY A 256 -4.70 6.63 24.19
N MET A 257 -5.06 6.36 22.92
CA MET A 257 -4.41 6.99 21.77
C MET A 257 -4.92 8.41 21.58
N LYS A 258 -4.01 9.38 21.58
CA LYS A 258 -4.33 10.79 21.28
C LYS A 258 -4.58 10.96 19.79
N VAL A 259 -5.70 11.59 19.44
CA VAL A 259 -6.12 11.78 18.05
C VAL A 259 -6.63 13.20 17.81
N LEU A 260 -6.57 13.63 16.57
CA LEU A 260 -7.33 14.76 16.05
C LEU A 260 -8.61 14.19 15.43
N PHE A 261 -9.75 14.74 15.81
CA PHE A 261 -11.07 14.25 15.44
C PHE A 261 -11.91 15.36 14.83
N SER A 262 -12.52 15.10 13.67
CA SER A 262 -13.55 15.96 13.11
C SER A 262 -14.67 15.10 12.49
N GLU A 263 -15.92 15.51 12.66
CA GLU A 263 -17.10 14.79 12.18
C GLU A 263 -18.01 15.75 11.41
N GLN A 264 -18.58 15.26 10.31
CA GLN A 264 -19.62 15.98 9.59
C GLN A 264 -20.79 15.07 9.21
N ARG A 265 -21.98 15.65 9.25
CA ARG A 265 -23.23 15.03 8.78
C ARG A 265 -23.74 15.79 7.57
N ALA A 266 -24.06 15.07 6.51
CA ALA A 266 -24.70 15.66 5.35
C ALA A 266 -26.10 16.17 5.73
N GLN A 267 -26.46 17.32 5.19
CA GLN A 267 -27.83 17.79 5.29
C GLN A 267 -28.69 16.92 4.35
N ARG A 268 -29.89 16.49 4.80
CA ARG A 268 -30.74 15.56 4.04
C ARG A 268 -31.01 15.98 2.59
N GLN A 269 -31.00 17.29 2.31
CA GLN A 269 -31.27 17.86 0.99
C GLN A 269 -30.05 17.91 0.05
N SER A 270 -28.83 17.66 0.53
CA SER A 270 -27.60 17.81 -0.28
C SER A 270 -27.22 16.58 -1.11
N GLY A 271 -27.94 15.46 -0.93
CA GLY A 271 -27.63 14.18 -1.57
C GLY A 271 -26.42 13.44 -0.98
N GLY A 272 -25.97 13.84 0.21
CA GLY A 272 -24.77 13.33 0.87
C GLY A 272 -23.56 14.27 0.78
N LEU A 273 -22.44 13.85 1.37
CA LEU A 273 -21.13 14.50 1.21
C LEU A 273 -20.55 14.13 -0.16
N LYS A 274 -20.03 15.12 -0.90
CA LYS A 274 -19.57 14.94 -2.30
C LYS A 274 -18.05 14.81 -2.46
N THR A 275 -17.27 15.32 -1.50
CA THR A 275 -15.81 15.26 -1.57
C THR A 275 -15.25 15.29 -0.16
N LEU A 276 -14.22 14.48 0.10
CA LEU A 276 -13.43 14.52 1.32
C LEU A 276 -12.04 15.05 0.97
N VAL A 277 -11.78 16.32 1.31
CA VAL A 277 -10.45 16.93 1.16
C VAL A 277 -9.86 17.10 2.55
N ILE A 278 -8.84 16.31 2.85
CA ILE A 278 -8.23 16.22 4.17
C ILE A 278 -6.82 16.78 4.08
N THR A 279 -6.50 17.78 4.90
CA THR A 279 -5.17 18.35 4.99
C THR A 279 -4.56 18.03 6.35
N LEU A 280 -3.38 17.42 6.32
CA LEU A 280 -2.54 17.23 7.50
C LEU A 280 -1.43 18.28 7.49
N SER A 281 -1.20 18.92 8.64
CA SER A 281 -0.11 19.88 8.85
C SER A 281 0.80 19.44 9.99
N GLY A 282 2.01 19.99 10.06
CA GLY A 282 3.01 19.59 11.06
C GLY A 282 3.60 18.20 10.83
N LEU A 283 3.59 17.74 9.58
CA LEU A 283 4.22 16.48 9.17
C LEU A 283 5.75 16.59 9.31
N PRO A 284 6.44 15.50 9.70
CA PRO A 284 7.89 15.49 9.81
C PRO A 284 8.51 15.66 8.42
N THR A 285 9.09 16.84 8.19
CA THR A 285 9.93 17.05 7.02
C THR A 285 11.33 16.51 7.30
N PRO A 286 12.00 15.89 6.32
CA PRO A 286 13.42 15.59 6.43
C PRO A 286 14.18 16.86 6.85
N PRO A 287 15.03 16.84 7.89
CA PRO A 287 15.80 18.02 8.26
C PRO A 287 16.68 18.44 7.08
N PRO A 288 16.94 19.76 6.91
CA PRO A 288 17.74 20.28 5.80
C PRO A 288 19.18 19.73 5.75
N GLY A 289 19.65 19.05 6.81
CA GLY A 289 20.98 18.42 6.88
C GLY A 289 21.31 17.38 5.81
N ARG A 290 20.30 16.82 5.11
CA ARG A 290 20.56 15.94 3.96
C ARG A 290 21.18 16.69 2.76
N TRP A 291 20.91 17.99 2.63
CA TRP A 291 21.53 18.84 1.61
C TRP A 291 22.97 19.23 1.96
N VAL A 292 23.31 19.31 3.25
CA VAL A 292 24.68 19.58 3.70
C VAL A 292 25.61 18.42 3.30
N ALA A 293 25.17 17.16 3.44
CA ALA A 293 25.94 15.99 3.00
C ALA A 293 26.11 15.90 1.47
N ILE A 294 25.09 16.29 0.69
CA ILE A 294 25.19 16.36 -0.78
C ILE A 294 26.09 17.53 -1.20
N GLY A 295 26.02 18.66 -0.50
CA GLY A 295 26.92 19.80 -0.70
C GLY A 295 28.37 19.42 -0.43
N LEU A 296 28.66 18.73 0.67
CA LEU A 296 30.00 18.25 1.02
C LEU A 296 30.53 17.20 0.03
N ALA A 297 29.69 16.27 -0.43
CA ALA A 297 30.07 15.31 -1.48
C ALA A 297 30.35 16.01 -2.83
N ALA A 298 29.57 17.03 -3.19
CA ALA A 298 29.81 17.83 -4.39
C ALA A 298 31.10 18.66 -4.29
N ILE A 299 31.42 19.22 -3.12
CA ILE A 299 32.69 19.92 -2.86
C ILE A 299 33.87 18.95 -2.95
N ALA A 300 33.77 17.73 -2.41
CA ALA A 300 34.82 16.72 -2.52
C ALA A 300 35.06 16.25 -3.97
N VAL A 301 34.00 16.14 -4.79
CA VAL A 301 34.10 15.79 -6.21
C VAL A 301 34.63 16.96 -7.04
N LEU A 302 34.21 18.20 -6.76
CA LEU A 302 34.74 19.39 -7.44
C LEU A 302 36.21 19.67 -7.07
N GLY A 303 36.59 19.48 -5.80
CA GLY A 303 37.97 19.59 -5.34
C GLY A 303 38.88 18.54 -5.98
N SER A 304 38.41 17.29 -6.12
CA SER A 304 39.18 16.25 -6.82
C SER A 304 39.27 16.46 -8.33
N LEU A 305 38.27 17.08 -8.97
CA LEU A 305 38.34 17.43 -10.40
C LEU A 305 39.29 18.61 -10.68
N ALA A 306 39.31 19.62 -9.81
CA ALA A 306 40.25 20.74 -9.90
C ALA A 306 41.72 20.27 -9.75
N PHE A 307 41.98 19.32 -8.85
CA PHE A 307 43.30 18.75 -8.60
C PHE A 307 43.85 17.94 -9.80
N VAL A 308 42.98 17.23 -10.53
CA VAL A 308 43.38 16.46 -11.72
C VAL A 308 43.64 17.37 -12.93
N VAL A 309 42.97 18.51 -13.01
CA VAL A 309 43.16 19.49 -14.10
C VAL A 309 44.40 20.35 -13.85
N GLN A 310 44.68 20.76 -12.60
CA GLN A 310 45.90 21.52 -12.28
C GLN A 310 47.19 20.70 -12.32
N LYS A 311 47.12 19.37 -12.16
CA LYS A 311 48.29 18.49 -12.31
C LYS A 311 48.81 18.39 -13.76
N LYS A 312 48.17 19.05 -14.73
CA LYS A 312 48.54 19.00 -16.14
C LYS A 312 49.30 20.22 -16.67
N GLU A 313 49.40 21.30 -15.91
CA GLU A 313 50.16 22.49 -16.30
C GLU A 313 50.95 23.04 -15.11
N GLY A 314 52.28 22.93 -15.19
CA GLY A 314 53.18 23.67 -14.30
C GLY A 314 54.10 22.78 -13.47
N SER A 315 55.30 22.56 -13.99
CA SER A 315 56.47 22.12 -13.24
C SER A 315 56.85 23.17 -12.18
N ASP A 316 56.71 22.84 -10.90
CA ASP A 316 57.63 23.24 -9.82
C ASP A 316 57.33 22.42 -8.54
N THR A 317 58.39 22.15 -7.78
CA THR A 317 58.53 21.27 -6.57
C THR A 317 57.23 20.75 -5.89
N PRO A 318 56.92 19.43 -5.95
CA PRO A 318 55.60 18.90 -5.60
C PRO A 318 55.25 18.67 -4.12
N ASP A 319 56.20 18.61 -3.17
CA ASP A 319 55.91 18.06 -1.84
C ASP A 319 55.34 19.06 -0.82
N ASP A 320 55.84 20.30 -0.77
CA ASP A 320 55.46 21.25 0.28
C ASP A 320 53.99 21.73 0.18
N ASN A 321 53.47 21.88 -1.05
CA ASN A 321 52.08 22.27 -1.26
C ASN A 321 51.13 21.10 -1.00
N ALA A 322 51.50 19.88 -1.40
CA ALA A 322 50.69 18.69 -1.14
C ALA A 322 50.56 18.40 0.36
N GLN A 323 51.65 18.58 1.12
CA GLN A 323 51.62 18.42 2.58
C GLN A 323 50.74 19.49 3.25
N ARG A 324 50.80 20.74 2.79
CA ARG A 324 49.94 21.83 3.29
C ARG A 324 48.46 21.57 3.01
N ASP A 325 48.12 21.12 1.81
CA ASP A 325 46.74 20.81 1.43
C ASP A 325 46.17 19.64 2.25
N LEU A 326 47.00 18.63 2.54
CA LEU A 326 46.61 17.51 3.41
C LEU A 326 46.40 17.94 4.86
N LEU A 327 47.20 18.89 5.36
CA LEU A 327 47.02 19.48 6.70
C LEU A 327 45.74 20.32 6.78
N GLU A 328 45.45 21.12 5.75
CA GLU A 328 44.21 21.88 5.68
C GLU A 328 42.98 20.96 5.61
N ALA A 329 43.04 19.90 4.81
CA ALA A 329 41.99 18.89 4.75
C ALA A 329 41.83 18.11 6.06
N HIS A 330 42.93 17.83 6.78
CA HIS A 330 42.90 17.23 8.12
C HIS A 330 42.16 18.13 9.11
N ASP A 331 42.48 19.42 9.17
CA ASP A 331 41.87 20.37 10.09
C ASP A 331 40.39 20.63 9.77
N ALA A 332 40.03 20.65 8.49
CA ALA A 332 38.64 20.72 8.05
C ALA A 332 37.82 19.49 8.53
N LEU A 333 38.36 18.28 8.41
CA LEU A 333 37.69 17.06 8.90
C LEU A 333 37.54 17.04 10.42
N LEU A 334 38.51 17.57 11.17
CA LEU A 334 38.39 17.69 12.63
C LEU A 334 37.28 18.67 13.04
N ASN A 335 37.14 19.79 12.34
CA ASN A 335 36.05 20.74 12.57
C ASN A 335 34.68 20.11 12.29
N GLU A 336 34.56 19.30 11.24
CA GLU A 336 33.32 18.55 10.94
C GLU A 336 32.98 17.53 12.04
N PHE A 337 34.00 16.91 12.64
CA PHE A 337 33.79 16.01 13.79
C PHE A 337 33.22 16.75 15.00
N VAL A 338 33.69 17.96 15.27
CA VAL A 338 33.19 18.82 16.34
C VAL A 338 31.74 19.24 16.10
N GLU A 339 31.36 19.56 14.87
CA GLU A 339 29.98 19.89 14.52
C GLU A 339 29.04 18.68 14.60
N LEU A 340 29.51 17.49 14.20
CA LEU A 340 28.76 16.24 14.36
C LEU A 340 28.48 15.93 15.84
N GLU A 341 29.46 16.13 16.73
CA GLU A 341 29.30 15.98 18.17
C GLU A 341 28.32 17.01 18.76
N ARG A 342 28.41 18.28 18.34
CA ARG A 342 27.46 19.33 18.75
C ARG A 342 26.04 18.99 18.32
N ALA A 343 25.84 18.52 17.09
CA ALA A 343 24.54 18.09 16.58
C ALA A 343 23.99 16.86 17.32
N ARG A 344 24.85 15.92 17.73
CA ARG A 344 24.44 14.78 18.57
C ARG A 344 24.01 15.22 19.96
N LYS A 345 24.75 16.16 20.56
CA LYS A 345 24.49 16.71 21.91
C LYS A 345 23.21 17.55 21.96
N ARG A 346 22.82 18.16 20.85
CA ARG A 346 21.53 18.86 20.66
C ARG A 346 20.36 17.94 20.27
N GLU A 347 20.60 16.63 20.16
CA GLU A 347 19.63 15.64 19.68
C GLU A 347 19.13 15.85 18.24
N ASP A 348 19.83 16.68 17.44
CA ASP A 348 19.50 16.98 16.04
C ASP A 348 19.70 15.75 15.12
N ILE A 349 20.53 14.80 15.55
CA ILE A 349 20.87 13.58 14.81
C ILE A 349 20.66 12.33 15.68
N GLY A 350 19.88 11.38 15.16
CA GLY A 350 19.61 10.09 15.80
C GLY A 350 20.84 9.17 15.88
N PRO A 351 20.84 8.17 16.80
CA PRO A 351 22.03 7.38 17.14
C PRO A 351 22.62 6.59 15.97
N ARG A 352 21.77 6.04 15.10
CA ARG A 352 22.22 5.27 13.92
C ARG A 352 22.87 6.16 12.85
N THR A 353 22.33 7.35 12.63
CA THR A 353 22.88 8.31 11.66
C THR A 353 24.20 8.87 12.17
N TYR A 354 24.28 9.21 13.46
CA TYR A 354 25.51 9.63 14.11
C TYR A 354 26.61 8.57 13.97
N ALA A 355 26.32 7.30 14.28
CA ALA A 355 27.30 6.21 14.17
C ALA A 355 27.87 6.09 12.74
N ARG A 356 27.00 6.12 11.72
CA ARG A 356 27.40 5.98 10.31
C ARG A 356 28.25 7.15 9.81
N VAL A 357 27.87 8.39 10.14
CA VAL A 357 28.62 9.58 9.70
C VAL A 357 29.96 9.67 10.43
N ARG A 358 29.98 9.34 11.73
CA ARG A 358 31.20 9.26 12.54
C ARG A 358 32.20 8.26 11.96
N GLU A 359 31.73 7.06 11.59
CA GLU A 359 32.56 6.03 10.96
C GLU A 359 33.17 6.51 9.63
N ALA A 360 32.38 7.17 8.78
CA ALA A 360 32.85 7.71 7.51
C ALA A 360 33.90 8.83 7.68
N LEU A 361 33.71 9.73 8.65
CA LEU A 361 34.69 10.78 8.96
C LEU A 361 36.00 10.21 9.51
N LEU A 362 35.92 9.18 10.37
CA LEU A 362 37.12 8.50 10.89
C LEU A 362 37.91 7.80 9.80
N ASP A 363 37.23 7.13 8.87
CA ASP A 363 37.87 6.47 7.73
C ASP A 363 38.51 7.49 6.77
N ALA A 364 37.86 8.62 6.51
CA ALA A 364 38.44 9.70 5.72
C ALA A 364 39.69 10.31 6.40
N LEU A 365 39.64 10.53 7.71
CA LEU A 365 40.76 11.05 8.49
C LEU A 365 41.95 10.09 8.47
N ALA A 366 41.70 8.79 8.65
CA ALA A 366 42.72 7.75 8.60
C ALA A 366 43.48 7.77 7.26
N ARG A 367 42.78 7.90 6.14
CA ARG A 367 43.40 7.98 4.81
C ARG A 367 44.27 9.23 4.62
N ILE A 368 43.86 10.38 5.17
CA ILE A 368 44.65 11.61 5.08
C ILE A 368 45.92 11.49 5.93
N VAL A 369 45.81 10.95 7.14
CA VAL A 369 46.98 10.72 8.02
C VAL A 369 47.98 9.78 7.36
N THR A 370 47.53 8.67 6.76
CA THR A 370 48.43 7.76 6.02
C THR A 370 49.18 8.48 4.89
N ARG A 371 48.50 9.36 4.14
CA ARG A 371 49.15 10.14 3.06
C ARG A 371 50.14 11.18 3.59
N LEU A 372 49.84 11.82 4.73
CA LEU A 372 50.78 12.73 5.39
C LEU A 372 52.05 12.00 5.84
N GLU A 373 51.92 10.78 6.37
CA GLU A 373 53.06 9.95 6.77
C GLU A 373 53.89 9.45 5.58
N GLU A 374 53.25 9.17 4.45
CA GLU A 374 53.93 8.77 3.20
C GLU A 374 54.73 9.94 2.59
N THR A 375 54.16 11.15 2.63
CA THR A 375 54.81 12.37 2.11
C THR A 375 56.03 12.75 2.95
N ALA A 376 56.02 12.46 4.26
CA ALA A 376 57.13 12.75 5.16
C ALA A 376 58.36 11.81 5.04
N LYS A 377 58.29 10.74 4.23
CA LYS A 377 59.32 9.67 4.18
C LYS A 377 60.31 9.74 3.00
N ILE A 378 60.29 10.77 2.16
CA ILE A 378 61.19 10.88 0.99
C ILE A 378 62.56 11.48 1.41
N PRO A 379 63.70 10.76 1.28
CA PRO A 379 65.03 11.30 1.58
C PRO A 379 65.71 11.97 0.37
N GLU A 380 66.58 12.94 0.69
CA GLU A 380 67.47 13.76 -0.16
C GLU A 380 68.26 13.03 -1.28
N SER A 381 68.43 13.75 -2.39
CA SER A 381 69.10 13.44 -3.67
C SER A 381 70.53 12.84 -3.63
N PRO A 382 71.01 12.32 -4.77
CA PRO A 382 72.36 12.62 -5.24
C PRO A 382 72.39 13.37 -6.58
N GLU A 383 73.40 14.23 -6.71
CA GLU A 383 73.67 15.22 -7.77
C GLU A 383 73.80 14.69 -9.22
N PRO A 384 73.64 15.57 -10.23
CA PRO A 384 73.74 15.24 -11.66
C PRO A 384 75.12 15.54 -12.26
N GLN A 385 75.60 14.69 -13.17
CA GLN A 385 76.70 15.02 -14.11
C GLN A 385 76.23 15.00 -15.58
N ALA A 386 76.46 16.15 -16.22
CA ALA A 386 76.44 16.53 -17.63
C ALA A 386 77.29 15.60 -18.55
N ALA A 387 77.24 15.55 -19.89
CA ALA A 387 76.56 16.26 -20.98
C ALA A 387 76.81 15.50 -22.33
N LEU A 388 76.07 15.88 -23.39
CA LEU A 388 76.48 16.10 -24.81
C LEU A 388 75.55 15.50 -25.88
N SER A 389 75.07 16.39 -26.78
CA SER A 389 74.27 16.20 -28.02
C SER A 389 75.13 15.78 -29.24
N PRO A 390 74.71 15.83 -30.54
CA PRO A 390 73.44 15.52 -31.26
C PRO A 390 73.62 14.62 -32.55
N GLU A 391 72.50 14.24 -33.23
CA GLU A 391 72.15 13.79 -34.64
C GLU A 391 73.22 13.50 -35.76
N PRO A 392 72.94 12.85 -36.96
CA PRO A 392 71.66 12.59 -37.70
C PRO A 392 71.50 11.23 -38.49
N ALA A 393 70.39 11.08 -39.25
CA ALA A 393 69.86 9.97 -40.10
C ALA A 393 70.64 9.66 -41.43
N PRO A 394 70.16 8.94 -42.51
CA PRO A 394 68.94 8.14 -42.83
C PRO A 394 69.15 6.85 -43.74
N ARG A 395 68.05 6.12 -44.10
CA ARG A 395 67.72 5.39 -45.40
C ARG A 395 66.91 4.09 -45.17
N ALA A 396 65.63 3.98 -45.55
CA ALA A 396 65.02 3.70 -46.87
C ALA A 396 64.99 2.22 -47.32
N ARG A 397 63.78 1.62 -47.46
CA ARG A 397 63.31 0.81 -48.63
C ARG A 397 61.88 0.24 -48.44
N ARG A 398 61.00 0.53 -49.42
CA ARG A 398 59.74 -0.17 -49.79
C ARG A 398 60.08 -1.45 -50.63
N PRO A 399 59.14 -2.13 -51.33
CA PRO A 399 57.91 -2.86 -50.95
C PRO A 399 57.83 -4.28 -51.63
N ARG A 400 56.81 -5.11 -51.36
CA ARG A 400 56.05 -6.00 -52.31
C ARG A 400 55.30 -7.15 -51.57
N ARG A 401 54.00 -7.35 -51.83
CA ARG A 401 53.34 -8.42 -52.65
C ARG A 401 53.54 -9.82 -52.05
N ASP A 402 52.57 -10.70 -51.83
CA ASP A 402 51.43 -11.21 -52.62
C ASP A 402 50.49 -11.95 -51.62
N ASP A 403 49.16 -11.82 -51.68
CA ASP A 403 48.18 -12.54 -52.53
C ASP A 403 47.65 -13.87 -51.92
N LYS A 404 46.37 -14.12 -52.24
CA LYS A 404 45.56 -15.35 -52.07
C LYS A 404 44.95 -15.60 -50.69
N GLY A 405 43.64 -15.73 -50.52
CA GLY A 405 42.55 -15.92 -51.47
C GLY A 405 41.66 -17.08 -50.99
N SER A 406 40.41 -17.07 -51.43
CA SER A 406 39.44 -18.18 -51.31
C SER A 406 38.76 -18.34 -49.93
N THR A 407 37.45 -18.53 -49.75
CA THR A 407 36.30 -18.66 -50.67
C THR A 407 35.01 -18.56 -49.84
N ARG A 408 34.04 -17.84 -50.38
CA ARG A 408 32.57 -17.93 -50.16
C ARG A 408 32.02 -19.31 -50.63
N PRO A 409 30.70 -19.60 -50.66
CA PRO A 409 29.50 -19.08 -49.93
C PRO A 409 28.43 -20.18 -49.61
N ARG A 410 27.20 -19.71 -49.25
CA ARG A 410 25.84 -20.35 -49.39
C ARG A 410 25.44 -21.30 -48.24
N SER A 411 24.17 -21.40 -47.80
CA SER A 411 22.84 -21.01 -48.31
C SER A 411 21.80 -21.07 -47.17
N GLY A 412 20.76 -20.22 -47.17
CA GLY A 412 19.33 -20.62 -47.26
C GLY A 412 18.55 -19.78 -46.23
N ARG A 413 17.49 -18.97 -46.50
CA ARG A 413 16.15 -19.24 -47.11
C ARG A 413 15.48 -20.47 -46.48
N ASP A 414 14.28 -20.39 -45.91
CA ASP A 414 13.09 -19.61 -46.29
C ASP A 414 12.17 -19.24 -45.09
N PRO A 415 11.18 -18.36 -45.31
CA PRO A 415 10.11 -18.01 -44.36
C PRO A 415 8.88 -18.91 -44.56
N GLU A 416 8.06 -19.08 -43.51
CA GLU A 416 6.72 -19.64 -43.66
C GLU A 416 5.70 -18.82 -42.86
N SER A 417 4.58 -18.61 -43.53
CA SER A 417 3.40 -17.81 -43.19
C SER A 417 2.31 -18.66 -42.53
N SER A 418 1.58 -18.04 -41.59
CA SER A 418 0.13 -18.10 -41.21
C SER A 418 -0.79 -19.19 -41.80
N PRO A 419 -1.90 -19.58 -41.12
CA PRO A 419 -2.80 -18.76 -40.29
C PRO A 419 -3.03 -19.22 -38.83
#